data_AF-A0A7V2RKQ2-F1
#
_entry.id   AF-A0A7V2RKQ2-F1
#
_cell.length_a   1.000
_cell.length_b   1.000
_cell.length_c   1.000
_cell.angle_alpha   90.00
_cell.angle_beta   90.00
_cell.angle_gamma   90.00
#
_symmetry.space_group_name_H-M   'P 1'
#
loop_
_entity.id
_entity.type
_entity.pdbx_description
1 polymer ?
#
loop_
_entity_poly.entity_id
_entity_poly.type
_entity_poly.pdbx_seq_one_letter_code
_entity_poly.pdbx_strand_id
1 'polypeptide(L)'
;MKKYFLYKPLFFILLLAGCNKIDLPDPVDGTPVFSLSVSFENNVAPIDWKAGIDSIYMFTDFQKDAQDIHRFIGKMEREDCAPECKESFSIIIYDDTAATQNPVNIDEALAKERYLYTDLQSTNFELVFDTTYHFPAIFSSENSTFGFGQTEFFWEFSNGFSTAEANVEFTFDTITPNTSVSLTITDLSGGDSCVSFQKQYIKLPNEPSCSVSILPEYEDTMLLRLTAKAFGNGQVIYDWGAGLTDLEFIDGPFQPFQRYGVTITDDTECQAEAAFIPLVYSSNITPAACVADFSYEISAEIKSIEIDTIFTSAPVLLSSVIIIYTDKDGNIFRSDRNTQNSNSVFQITGVQDFDKNENGQPTKKLDLIFNCELWDENGNKITISEGTATWGIAYPEG
;
A
#
# COMPACT_ATOMS: atom_id res chain seq x y z
N MET A 1 62.99 -9.65 -3.68
CA MET A 1 61.88 -10.21 -4.48
C MET A 1 60.68 -10.32 -3.54
N LYS A 2 59.48 -9.79 -3.76
CA LYS A 2 58.86 -8.98 -4.82
C LYS A 2 57.88 -8.02 -4.11
N LYS A 3 57.82 -6.79 -4.63
CA LYS A 3 56.81 -5.76 -4.28
C LYS A 3 55.50 -6.12 -5.00
N TYR A 4 54.36 -6.01 -4.32
CA TYR A 4 53.03 -5.96 -4.92
C TYR A 4 52.23 -4.89 -4.17
N PHE A 5 52.26 -3.65 -4.68
CA PHE A 5 51.20 -3.00 -5.46
C PHE A 5 49.92 -2.71 -4.67
N LEU A 6 49.88 -1.49 -4.12
CA LEU A 6 48.67 -0.74 -3.78
C LEU A 6 47.76 -0.67 -5.02
N TYR A 7 46.51 -1.12 -4.88
CA TYR A 7 45.37 -0.61 -5.65
C TYR A 7 44.15 -0.53 -4.71
N LYS A 8 43.60 0.69 -4.59
CA LYS A 8 42.27 0.95 -4.00
C LYS A 8 41.19 0.25 -4.83
N PRO A 9 40.05 -0.08 -4.20
CA PRO A 9 38.85 0.78 -4.32
C PRO A 9 38.18 0.94 -2.94
N LEU A 10 37.85 2.09 -2.35
CA LEU A 10 37.20 3.32 -2.83
C LEU A 10 36.12 3.12 -3.90
N PHE A 11 35.18 2.22 -3.62
CA PHE A 11 33.91 2.14 -4.36
C PHE A 11 32.84 1.46 -3.50
N PHE A 12 32.41 2.09 -2.40
CA PHE A 12 31.24 1.64 -1.63
C PHE A 12 30.62 2.77 -0.79
N ILE A 13 30.44 3.95 -1.41
CA ILE A 13 29.65 5.07 -0.87
C ILE A 13 28.88 5.67 -2.05
N LEU A 14 27.79 5.02 -2.48
CA LEU A 14 26.84 5.59 -3.47
C LEU A 14 25.58 4.72 -3.61
N LEU A 15 24.84 4.47 -2.52
CA LEU A 15 23.49 3.87 -2.59
C LEU A 15 22.48 4.48 -1.60
N LEU A 16 22.74 5.70 -1.07
CA LEU A 16 21.79 6.41 -0.17
C LEU A 16 21.19 7.67 -0.79
N ALA A 17 21.28 7.84 -2.11
CA ALA A 17 20.62 8.95 -2.81
C ALA A 17 19.57 8.36 -3.75
N GLY A 18 18.30 8.46 -3.37
CA GLY A 18 17.23 8.03 -4.29
C GLY A 18 15.84 7.88 -3.71
N CYS A 19 15.48 8.58 -2.64
CA CYS A 19 14.08 8.86 -2.35
C CYS A 19 14.01 10.28 -1.80
N ASN A 20 14.17 11.27 -2.69
CA ASN A 20 13.72 12.61 -2.36
C ASN A 20 12.20 12.50 -2.27
N LYS A 21 11.62 12.78 -1.10
CA LYS A 21 10.21 13.15 -1.05
C LYS A 21 10.03 14.26 -2.08
N ILE A 22 9.07 14.09 -2.98
CA ILE A 22 8.67 15.16 -3.88
C ILE A 22 8.03 16.19 -2.94
N ASP A 23 8.80 17.21 -2.59
CA ASP A 23 8.27 18.35 -1.86
C ASP A 23 7.27 19.02 -2.81
N LEU A 24 5.99 18.95 -2.44
CA LEU A 24 4.95 19.70 -3.13
C LEU A 24 5.35 21.19 -3.09
N PRO A 25 5.11 21.95 -4.17
CA PRO A 25 5.41 23.37 -4.18
C PRO A 25 4.71 24.06 -3.00
N ASP A 26 5.43 24.97 -2.33
CA ASP A 26 4.86 25.75 -1.23
C ASP A 26 3.53 26.38 -1.69
N PRO A 27 2.47 26.35 -0.86
CA PRO A 27 1.19 26.96 -1.21
C PRO A 27 1.41 28.44 -1.54
N VAL A 28 1.08 28.81 -2.78
CA VAL A 28 1.22 30.19 -3.24
C VAL A 28 0.09 31.00 -2.61
N ASP A 29 0.44 31.97 -1.74
CA ASP A 29 -0.50 32.96 -1.23
C ASP A 29 -1.14 33.72 -2.42
N GLY A 30 -2.41 33.44 -2.71
CA GLY A 30 -3.08 33.97 -3.90
C GLY A 30 -4.57 33.63 -3.96
N THR A 31 -5.28 34.27 -4.89
CA THR A 31 -6.67 33.91 -5.21
C THR A 31 -6.71 32.53 -5.87
N PRO A 32 -7.58 31.60 -5.42
CA PRO A 32 -7.72 30.29 -6.05
C PRO A 32 -7.90 30.41 -7.56
N VAL A 33 -7.05 29.72 -8.32
CA VAL A 33 -7.09 29.75 -9.79
C VAL A 33 -8.07 28.74 -10.33
N PHE A 34 -8.08 27.53 -9.77
CA PHE A 34 -8.95 26.44 -10.19
C PHE A 34 -10.17 26.33 -9.29
N SER A 35 -11.33 26.10 -9.90
CA SER A 35 -12.60 26.00 -9.20
C SER A 35 -13.58 25.08 -9.91
N LEU A 36 -14.51 24.51 -9.16
CA LEU A 36 -15.59 23.66 -9.65
C LEU A 36 -16.89 24.04 -8.95
N SER A 37 -17.91 24.39 -9.72
CA SER A 37 -19.25 24.63 -9.20
C SER A 37 -20.24 23.72 -9.93
N VAL A 38 -20.91 22.83 -9.19
CA VAL A 38 -21.83 21.83 -9.73
C VAL A 38 -23.12 21.85 -8.91
N SER A 39 -24.24 22.03 -9.61
CA SER A 39 -25.58 21.79 -9.08
C SER A 39 -26.10 20.45 -9.58
N PHE A 40 -26.63 19.67 -8.65
CA PHE A 40 -27.25 18.39 -8.95
C PHE A 40 -28.78 18.48 -8.88
N GLU A 41 -29.45 17.59 -9.61
CA GLU A 41 -30.87 17.31 -9.38
C GLU A 41 -31.07 16.34 -8.19
N ASN A 42 -32.32 16.08 -7.81
CA ASN A 42 -32.72 15.01 -6.87
C ASN A 42 -32.12 15.12 -5.45
N ASN A 43 -31.95 16.34 -4.93
CA ASN A 43 -31.51 16.62 -3.55
C ASN A 43 -30.08 16.16 -3.20
N VAL A 44 -29.22 15.95 -4.19
CA VAL A 44 -27.78 15.80 -3.95
C VAL A 44 -27.18 17.17 -3.62
N ALA A 45 -26.29 17.24 -2.62
CA ALA A 45 -25.68 18.50 -2.19
C ALA A 45 -24.83 19.11 -3.32
N PRO A 46 -24.91 20.44 -3.57
CA PRO A 46 -24.09 21.08 -4.58
C PRO A 46 -22.61 21.09 -4.18
N ILE A 47 -21.75 21.16 -5.19
CA ILE A 47 -20.29 21.31 -5.03
C ILE A 47 -19.91 22.75 -5.38
N ASP A 48 -19.09 23.38 -4.54
CA ASP A 48 -18.38 24.64 -4.81
C ASP A 48 -16.96 24.50 -4.26
N TRP A 49 -16.08 23.89 -5.06
CA TRP A 49 -14.70 23.58 -4.69
C TRP A 49 -13.74 24.59 -5.31
N LYS A 50 -12.68 24.90 -4.57
CA LYS A 50 -11.61 25.82 -5.00
C LYS A 50 -10.27 25.25 -4.56
N ALA A 51 -9.37 25.07 -5.51
CA ALA A 51 -8.03 24.56 -5.19
C ALA A 51 -7.29 25.54 -4.26
N GLY A 52 -6.67 25.02 -3.21
CA GLY A 52 -6.02 25.79 -2.14
C GLY A 52 -6.97 26.23 -1.01
N ILE A 53 -8.26 25.89 -1.06
CA ILE A 53 -9.22 26.10 0.03
C ILE A 53 -9.69 24.73 0.56
N ASP A 54 -9.84 24.60 1.88
CA ASP A 54 -10.28 23.37 2.55
C ASP A 54 -9.47 22.13 2.15
N SER A 55 -8.15 22.34 1.94
CA SER A 55 -7.20 21.31 1.51
C SER A 55 -7.54 20.66 0.17
N ILE A 56 -8.32 21.32 -0.69
CA ILE A 56 -8.62 20.82 -2.03
C ILE A 56 -7.45 21.11 -2.95
N TYR A 57 -6.99 20.09 -3.68
CA TYR A 57 -5.91 20.20 -4.65
C TYR A 57 -6.40 19.88 -6.06
N MET A 58 -5.78 20.49 -7.08
CA MET A 58 -6.04 20.23 -8.50
C MET A 58 -4.89 19.40 -9.08
N PHE A 59 -5.09 18.09 -9.16
CA PHE A 59 -4.16 17.16 -9.80
C PHE A 59 -4.34 17.20 -11.32
N THR A 60 -3.22 17.13 -12.03
CA THR A 60 -3.21 17.12 -13.50
C THR A 60 -2.25 16.05 -13.99
N ASP A 61 -2.69 15.26 -14.97
CA ASP A 61 -1.89 14.18 -15.54
C ASP A 61 -2.29 13.92 -17.00
N PHE A 62 -1.52 13.11 -17.71
CA PHE A 62 -1.91 12.56 -19.00
C PHE A 62 -1.44 11.12 -19.12
N GLN A 63 -2.22 10.30 -19.81
CA GLN A 63 -1.93 8.88 -20.01
C GLN A 63 -2.25 8.48 -21.44
N LYS A 64 -1.80 7.31 -21.88
CA LYS A 64 -2.23 6.70 -23.14
C LYS A 64 -3.13 5.53 -22.84
N ASP A 65 -4.18 5.35 -23.63
CA ASP A 65 -5.01 4.15 -23.57
C ASP A 65 -4.41 2.99 -24.40
N ALA A 66 -5.11 1.85 -24.41
CA ALA A 66 -4.70 0.68 -25.16
C ALA A 66 -4.67 0.88 -26.68
N GLN A 67 -5.31 1.94 -27.20
CA GLN A 67 -5.27 2.35 -28.61
C GLN A 67 -4.22 3.43 -28.90
N ASP A 68 -3.35 3.74 -27.94
CA ASP A 68 -2.34 4.79 -28.03
C ASP A 68 -2.98 6.19 -28.23
N ILE A 69 -4.18 6.43 -27.70
CA ILE A 69 -4.83 7.75 -27.68
C ILE A 69 -4.49 8.43 -26.35
N HIS A 70 -4.10 9.71 -26.38
CA HIS A 70 -3.86 10.42 -25.13
C HIS A 70 -5.17 10.74 -24.42
N ARG A 71 -5.14 10.55 -23.12
CA ARG A 71 -6.15 10.95 -22.15
C ARG A 71 -5.55 12.07 -21.33
N PHE A 72 -6.11 13.27 -21.44
CA PHE A 72 -5.71 14.40 -20.60
C PHE A 72 -6.63 14.48 -19.39
N ILE A 73 -6.04 14.45 -18.20
CA ILE A 73 -6.73 14.20 -16.94
C ILE A 73 -6.56 15.41 -16.04
N GLY A 74 -7.68 15.90 -15.50
CA GLY A 74 -7.68 16.78 -14.35
C GLY A 74 -8.59 16.20 -13.26
N LYS A 75 -8.15 16.27 -12.01
CA LYS A 75 -8.86 15.75 -10.84
C LYS A 75 -8.79 16.74 -9.68
N MET A 76 -9.93 17.04 -9.08
CA MET A 76 -10.01 17.72 -7.78
C MET A 76 -10.37 16.74 -6.68
N GLU A 77 -9.61 16.77 -5.60
CA GLU A 77 -9.91 16.04 -4.36
C GLU A 77 -9.24 16.72 -3.17
N ARG A 78 -9.61 16.30 -1.96
CA ARG A 78 -8.97 16.77 -0.73
C ARG A 78 -7.63 16.07 -0.52
N GLU A 79 -6.62 16.82 -0.10
CA GLU A 79 -5.28 16.34 0.22
C GLU A 79 -5.20 15.76 1.64
N ASP A 80 -6.04 16.26 2.55
CA ASP A 80 -5.96 16.00 4.00
C ASP A 80 -6.78 14.80 4.49
N CYS A 81 -7.35 13.99 3.59
CA CYS A 81 -8.28 12.91 3.95
C CYS A 81 -7.64 11.51 4.00
N ALA A 82 -6.32 11.39 4.15
CA ALA A 82 -5.69 10.09 4.40
C ALA A 82 -6.24 9.43 5.69
N PRO A 83 -6.62 8.13 5.68
CA PRO A 83 -6.41 7.14 4.61
C PRO A 83 -7.57 6.97 3.60
N GLU A 84 -8.69 7.69 3.72
CA GLU A 84 -9.89 7.48 2.89
C GLU A 84 -10.40 8.79 2.25
N CYS A 85 -9.68 9.29 1.26
CA CYS A 85 -10.17 10.35 0.37
C CYS A 85 -11.22 9.80 -0.60
N LYS A 86 -12.48 9.75 -0.16
CA LYS A 86 -13.58 9.23 -0.98
C LYS A 86 -14.08 10.25 -1.99
N GLU A 87 -14.28 11.50 -1.58
CA GLU A 87 -14.93 12.49 -2.45
C GLU A 87 -13.96 13.13 -3.44
N SER A 88 -14.24 12.97 -4.75
CA SER A 88 -13.40 13.53 -5.82
C SER A 88 -14.20 13.80 -7.09
N PHE A 89 -13.67 14.68 -7.95
CA PHE A 89 -14.26 15.01 -9.24
C PHE A 89 -13.18 15.02 -10.32
N SER A 90 -13.36 14.26 -11.39
CA SER A 90 -12.39 14.14 -12.48
C SER A 90 -13.03 14.42 -13.84
N ILE A 91 -12.27 15.07 -14.70
CA ILE A 91 -12.61 15.28 -16.11
C ILE A 91 -11.47 14.70 -16.94
N ILE A 92 -11.81 13.81 -17.87
CA ILE A 92 -10.90 13.19 -18.81
C ILE A 92 -11.32 13.61 -20.22
N ILE A 93 -10.38 14.19 -20.98
CA ILE A 93 -10.58 14.58 -22.38
C ILE A 93 -9.66 13.74 -23.24
N TYR A 94 -10.21 13.10 -24.26
CA TYR A 94 -9.43 12.33 -25.23
C TYR A 94 -8.88 13.22 -26.33
N ASP A 95 -7.69 12.87 -26.80
CA ASP A 95 -7.04 13.46 -27.96
C ASP A 95 -7.93 13.43 -29.22
N ASP A 96 -7.68 14.34 -30.16
CA ASP A 96 -8.42 14.40 -31.42
C ASP A 96 -7.87 13.43 -32.47
N THR A 97 -6.72 12.83 -32.19
CA THR A 97 -6.02 11.86 -33.05
C THR A 97 -5.41 10.72 -32.23
N ALA A 98 -5.18 9.57 -32.87
CA ALA A 98 -4.39 8.50 -32.25
C ALA A 98 -2.89 8.84 -32.32
N ALA A 99 -2.14 8.66 -31.22
CA ALA A 99 -0.75 9.13 -31.10
C ALA A 99 0.22 8.49 -32.10
N THR A 100 -0.15 7.37 -32.72
CA THR A 100 0.64 6.74 -33.79
C THR A 100 0.80 7.60 -35.04
N GLN A 101 0.04 8.71 -35.19
CA GLN A 101 0.04 9.50 -36.43
C GLN A 101 0.68 10.89 -36.38
N ASN A 102 0.91 11.51 -35.22
CA ASN A 102 1.56 12.83 -35.10
C ASN A 102 1.91 13.15 -33.62
N PRO A 103 2.83 14.11 -33.35
CA PRO A 103 2.95 14.67 -32.00
C PRO A 103 1.61 15.27 -31.55
N VAL A 104 1.33 15.23 -30.25
CA VAL A 104 0.09 15.76 -29.67
C VAL A 104 -0.08 17.22 -30.05
N ASN A 105 -1.18 17.54 -30.72
CA ASN A 105 -1.57 18.92 -30.97
C ASN A 105 -2.56 19.37 -29.89
N ILE A 106 -2.02 19.78 -28.74
CA ILE A 106 -2.82 20.10 -27.57
C ILE A 106 -3.85 21.22 -27.82
N ASP A 107 -3.57 22.14 -28.75
CA ASP A 107 -4.48 23.24 -29.07
C ASP A 107 -5.66 22.78 -29.92
N GLU A 108 -5.51 21.71 -30.71
CA GLU A 108 -6.62 21.05 -31.43
C GLU A 108 -7.41 20.15 -30.47
N ALA A 109 -6.73 19.32 -29.68
CA ALA A 109 -7.35 18.41 -28.72
C ALA A 109 -8.16 19.11 -27.63
N LEU A 110 -7.80 20.35 -27.27
CA LEU A 110 -8.48 21.17 -26.28
C LEU A 110 -9.11 22.44 -26.90
N ALA A 111 -9.47 22.40 -28.18
CA ALA A 111 -10.14 23.52 -28.85
C ALA A 111 -11.39 24.02 -28.10
N LYS A 112 -11.67 25.33 -28.22
CA LYS A 112 -12.82 26.00 -27.58
C LYS A 112 -14.14 25.68 -28.28
N GLU A 113 -14.61 24.45 -28.10
CA GLU A 113 -15.81 23.93 -28.74
C GLU A 113 -16.57 22.94 -27.85
N ARG A 114 -17.58 22.28 -28.44
CA ARG A 114 -18.39 21.27 -27.75
C ARG A 114 -17.78 19.90 -27.98
N TYR A 115 -17.69 19.12 -26.90
CA TYR A 115 -17.22 17.75 -26.93
C TYR A 115 -18.38 16.80 -26.72
N LEU A 116 -18.29 15.62 -27.31
CA LEU A 116 -19.26 14.56 -27.07
C LEU A 116 -18.88 13.81 -25.81
N TYR A 117 -19.88 13.45 -25.00
CA TYR A 117 -19.66 12.47 -23.96
C TYR A 117 -19.36 11.12 -24.59
N THR A 118 -18.38 10.44 -24.03
CA THR A 118 -18.07 9.06 -24.40
C THR A 118 -19.27 8.17 -24.09
N ASP A 119 -19.72 7.36 -25.05
CA ASP A 119 -20.77 6.35 -24.85
C ASP A 119 -20.20 4.95 -25.06
N LEU A 120 -19.94 4.25 -23.95
CA LEU A 120 -19.35 2.91 -23.97
C LEU A 120 -20.40 1.80 -24.06
N GLN A 121 -21.72 2.09 -24.06
CA GLN A 121 -22.75 1.04 -24.21
C GLN A 121 -22.73 0.34 -25.57
N SER A 122 -22.03 0.91 -26.56
CA SER A 122 -21.80 0.25 -27.83
C SER A 122 -20.65 -0.76 -27.81
N THR A 123 -19.87 -0.85 -26.73
CA THR A 123 -18.68 -1.70 -26.65
C THR A 123 -18.45 -2.36 -25.30
N ASN A 124 -18.23 -3.67 -25.34
CA ASN A 124 -17.78 -4.43 -24.18
C ASN A 124 -16.36 -3.99 -23.81
N PHE A 125 -16.20 -3.36 -22.65
CA PHE A 125 -14.90 -3.13 -22.02
C PHE A 125 -14.94 -3.67 -20.59
N GLU A 126 -13.78 -4.10 -20.12
CA GLU A 126 -13.55 -4.50 -18.73
C GLU A 126 -12.58 -3.46 -18.14
N LEU A 127 -13.02 -2.77 -17.09
CA LEU A 127 -12.12 -1.96 -16.26
C LEU A 127 -11.41 -2.88 -15.31
N VAL A 128 -10.08 -2.91 -15.40
CA VAL A 128 -9.24 -3.58 -14.44
C VAL A 128 -8.66 -2.50 -13.53
N PHE A 129 -9.14 -2.45 -12.30
CA PHE A 129 -8.52 -1.66 -11.25
C PHE A 129 -7.35 -2.46 -10.69
N ASP A 130 -6.13 -2.01 -10.93
CA ASP A 130 -4.95 -2.57 -10.30
C ASP A 130 -4.61 -1.71 -9.07
N THR A 131 -5.16 -2.11 -7.92
CA THR A 131 -4.86 -1.46 -6.65
C THR A 131 -3.63 -2.12 -6.05
N THR A 132 -2.53 -1.38 -5.99
CA THR A 132 -1.32 -1.83 -5.28
C THR A 132 -1.43 -1.43 -3.81
N TYR A 133 -1.23 -2.38 -2.91
CA TYR A 133 -1.20 -2.16 -1.46
C TYR A 133 0.23 -2.24 -0.91
N HIS A 134 0.45 -1.63 0.24
CA HIS A 134 1.58 -1.94 1.12
C HIS A 134 1.07 -2.17 2.54
N PHE A 135 1.89 -2.84 3.35
CA PHE A 135 1.47 -3.33 4.67
C PHE A 135 2.48 -2.90 5.72
N PRO A 136 2.32 -1.71 6.32
CA PRO A 136 3.15 -1.31 7.45
C PRO A 136 2.81 -2.17 8.67
N ALA A 137 3.85 -2.59 9.39
CA ALA A 137 3.74 -3.44 10.56
C ALA A 137 4.71 -3.00 11.66
N ILE A 138 4.27 -3.17 12.91
CA ILE A 138 5.04 -2.92 14.12
C ILE A 138 5.22 -4.24 14.84
N PHE A 139 6.46 -4.61 15.14
CA PHE A 139 6.84 -5.82 15.87
C PHE A 139 7.39 -5.45 17.25
N SER A 140 6.91 -6.12 18.29
CA SER A 140 7.28 -5.85 19.68
C SER A 140 7.79 -7.11 20.38
N SER A 141 8.95 -7.02 21.02
CA SER A 141 9.49 -8.09 21.86
C SER A 141 9.02 -8.00 23.33
N GLU A 142 8.04 -7.17 23.66
CA GLU A 142 7.64 -6.89 25.05
C GLU A 142 7.10 -8.11 25.81
N ASN A 143 6.56 -9.11 25.10
CA ASN A 143 6.11 -10.37 25.71
C ASN A 143 7.26 -11.32 26.04
N SER A 144 8.46 -11.05 25.52
CA SER A 144 9.63 -11.89 25.73
C SER A 144 10.14 -11.79 27.17
N THR A 145 10.67 -12.89 27.68
CA THR A 145 11.29 -12.95 29.01
C THR A 145 12.78 -13.21 28.85
N PHE A 146 13.61 -12.57 29.66
CA PHE A 146 15.06 -12.77 29.69
C PHE A 146 15.62 -12.35 31.05
N GLY A 147 16.87 -12.74 31.34
CA GLY A 147 17.51 -12.45 32.60
C GLY A 147 17.98 -11.02 32.78
N PHE A 148 18.66 -10.79 33.90
CA PHE A 148 19.27 -9.50 34.26
C PHE A 148 20.60 -9.25 33.54
N GLY A 149 20.94 -10.07 32.53
CA GLY A 149 22.18 -10.02 31.77
C GLY A 149 22.15 -9.09 30.57
N GLN A 150 23.16 -9.22 29.72
CA GLN A 150 23.15 -8.60 28.39
C GLN A 150 22.27 -9.44 27.47
N THR A 151 21.15 -8.87 27.02
CA THR A 151 20.23 -9.51 26.07
C THR A 151 20.47 -8.95 24.67
N GLU A 152 20.60 -9.84 23.69
CA GLU A 152 20.68 -9.51 22.27
C GLU A 152 19.41 -9.96 21.56
N PHE A 153 18.86 -9.08 20.73
CA PHE A 153 17.72 -9.36 19.86
C PHE A 153 18.24 -9.52 18.43
N PHE A 154 17.65 -10.43 17.68
CA PHE A 154 17.92 -10.59 16.26
C PHE A 154 16.64 -10.98 15.52
N TRP A 155 16.16 -10.05 14.71
CA TRP A 155 15.01 -10.23 13.85
C TRP A 155 15.44 -10.66 12.47
N GLU A 156 14.75 -11.63 11.89
CA GLU A 156 14.90 -12.04 10.49
C GLU A 156 13.54 -12.10 9.81
N PHE A 157 13.46 -11.47 8.65
CA PHE A 157 12.26 -11.41 7.82
C PHE A 157 12.46 -12.33 6.62
N SER A 158 11.38 -12.95 6.16
CA SER A 158 11.41 -13.87 5.00
C SER A 158 11.95 -13.26 3.69
N ASN A 159 12.03 -11.92 3.59
CA ASN A 159 12.65 -11.20 2.46
C ASN A 159 14.17 -10.99 2.62
N GLY A 160 14.78 -11.47 3.70
CA GLY A 160 16.21 -11.33 4.00
C GLY A 160 16.59 -10.07 4.78
N PHE A 161 15.62 -9.21 5.14
CA PHE A 161 15.88 -8.09 6.07
C PHE A 161 16.14 -8.61 7.48
N SER A 162 17.08 -7.98 8.19
CA SER A 162 17.40 -8.33 9.57
C SER A 162 17.80 -7.09 10.39
N THR A 163 17.49 -7.10 11.68
CA THR A 163 17.86 -6.01 12.61
C THR A 163 18.09 -6.55 14.02
N ALA A 164 18.83 -5.79 14.84
CA ALA A 164 19.12 -6.11 16.24
C ALA A 164 18.38 -5.20 17.24
N GLU A 165 17.40 -4.45 16.76
CA GLU A 165 16.54 -3.62 17.62
C GLU A 165 15.57 -4.48 18.43
N ALA A 166 15.14 -4.00 19.60
CA ALA A 166 14.18 -4.72 20.43
C ALA A 166 12.77 -4.71 19.81
N ASN A 167 12.36 -3.57 19.24
CA ASN A 167 11.11 -3.39 18.51
C ASN A 167 11.43 -2.95 17.08
N VAL A 168 10.60 -3.33 16.10
CA VAL A 168 10.88 -3.10 14.68
C VAL A 168 9.65 -2.53 13.99
N GLU A 169 9.83 -1.45 13.23
CA GLU A 169 8.85 -0.99 12.25
C GLU A 169 9.28 -1.47 10.86
N PHE A 170 8.40 -2.15 10.13
CA PHE A 170 8.71 -2.69 8.81
C PHE A 170 7.49 -2.63 7.88
N THR A 171 7.70 -2.25 6.62
CA THR A 171 6.63 -2.21 5.60
C THR A 171 6.84 -3.30 4.57
N PHE A 172 5.87 -4.19 4.42
CA PHE A 172 5.86 -5.19 3.36
C PHE A 172 5.21 -4.61 2.10
N ASP A 173 5.83 -4.82 0.92
CA ASP A 173 5.15 -4.55 -0.35
C ASP A 173 4.12 -5.63 -0.69
N THR A 174 4.32 -6.86 -0.20
CA THR A 174 3.43 -8.00 -0.45
C THR A 174 3.40 -8.95 0.75
N ILE A 175 2.21 -9.43 1.11
CA ILE A 175 2.03 -10.53 2.08
C ILE A 175 1.59 -11.78 1.30
N THR A 176 2.43 -12.81 1.34
CA THR A 176 2.14 -14.16 0.84
C THR A 176 1.97 -15.16 2.00
N PRO A 177 1.41 -16.35 1.79
CA PRO A 177 1.30 -17.39 2.83
C PRO A 177 2.64 -17.79 3.49
N ASN A 178 3.77 -17.56 2.82
CA ASN A 178 5.11 -17.87 3.31
C ASN A 178 5.81 -16.67 3.99
N THR A 179 5.13 -15.54 4.12
CA THR A 179 5.69 -14.35 4.76
C THR A 179 5.85 -14.64 6.23
N SER A 180 7.08 -14.74 6.70
CA SER A 180 7.38 -15.02 8.10
C SER A 180 8.34 -14.00 8.69
N VAL A 181 8.23 -13.82 9.99
CA VAL A 181 9.17 -13.06 10.82
C VAL A 181 9.60 -13.97 11.97
N SER A 182 10.89 -13.95 12.27
CA SER A 182 11.46 -14.63 13.41
C SER A 182 12.24 -13.70 14.30
N LEU A 183 12.11 -13.93 15.60
CA LEU A 183 12.88 -13.29 16.66
C LEU A 183 13.76 -14.35 17.32
N THR A 184 15.05 -14.05 17.39
CA THR A 184 16.02 -14.77 18.23
C THR A 184 16.43 -13.87 19.38
N ILE A 185 16.34 -14.40 20.61
CA ILE A 185 16.86 -13.77 21.81
C ILE A 185 18.04 -14.59 22.30
N THR A 186 19.17 -13.91 22.50
CA THR A 186 20.35 -14.48 23.16
C THR A 186 20.55 -13.77 24.48
N ASP A 187 20.48 -14.50 25.58
CA ASP A 187 20.83 -13.99 26.91
C ASP A 187 22.26 -14.43 27.24
N LEU A 188 23.15 -13.45 27.45
CA LEU A 188 24.55 -13.63 27.79
C LEU A 188 24.83 -13.36 29.28
N SER A 189 23.88 -13.66 30.16
CA SER A 189 24.11 -13.56 31.60
C SER A 189 25.30 -14.45 32.02
N GLY A 190 26.26 -13.86 32.74
CA GLY A 190 27.54 -14.50 33.06
C GLY A 190 27.39 -15.75 33.93
N GLY A 191 27.28 -16.91 33.29
CA GLY A 191 27.17 -18.23 33.91
C GLY A 191 26.11 -19.10 33.26
N ASP A 192 24.97 -18.51 32.90
CA ASP A 192 23.81 -19.20 32.34
C ASP A 192 23.33 -18.44 31.11
N SER A 193 23.64 -19.00 29.95
CA SER A 193 23.26 -18.43 28.66
C SER A 193 22.29 -19.35 27.95
N CYS A 194 21.35 -18.75 27.23
CA CYS A 194 20.39 -19.49 26.43
C CYS A 194 20.08 -18.72 25.14
N VAL A 195 19.60 -19.47 24.17
CA VAL A 195 19.06 -18.93 22.93
C VAL A 195 17.61 -19.38 22.83
N SER A 196 16.71 -18.43 22.65
CA SER A 196 15.31 -18.70 22.34
C SER A 196 14.97 -18.14 20.96
N PHE A 197 14.15 -18.87 20.23
CA PHE A 197 13.71 -18.54 18.89
C PHE A 197 12.18 -18.66 18.80
N GLN A 198 11.55 -17.70 18.15
CA GLN A 198 10.15 -17.77 17.74
C GLN A 198 10.02 -17.32 16.29
N LYS A 199 9.18 -17.99 15.51
CA LYS A 199 8.80 -17.63 14.15
C LYS A 199 7.30 -17.68 13.99
N GLN A 200 6.74 -16.61 13.45
CA GLN A 200 5.31 -16.51 13.10
C GLN A 200 5.18 -16.21 11.61
N TYR A 201 4.12 -16.73 10.99
CA TYR A 201 3.73 -16.36 9.63
C TYR A 201 2.75 -15.18 9.71
N ILE A 202 3.06 -14.11 9.00
CA ILE A 202 2.35 -12.85 9.10
C ILE A 202 1.00 -12.97 8.40
N LYS A 203 -0.05 -12.61 9.13
CA LYS A 203 -1.45 -12.63 8.73
C LYS A 203 -2.04 -11.23 8.79
N LEU A 204 -2.97 -10.92 7.90
CA LEU A 204 -3.71 -9.66 7.93
C LEU A 204 -4.66 -9.61 9.14
N PRO A 205 -5.13 -8.43 9.60
CA PRO A 205 -5.85 -8.29 10.87
C PRO A 205 -7.11 -9.14 11.05
N ASN A 206 -7.72 -9.56 9.94
CA ASN A 206 -8.95 -10.36 9.94
C ASN A 206 -8.69 -11.85 9.60
N GLU A 207 -7.43 -12.25 9.44
CA GLU A 207 -7.05 -13.63 9.19
C GLU A 207 -6.66 -14.34 10.48
N PRO A 208 -6.94 -15.65 10.61
CA PRO A 208 -6.54 -16.42 11.78
C PRO A 208 -5.01 -16.46 11.88
N SER A 209 -4.49 -16.03 13.02
CA SER A 209 -3.07 -16.08 13.37
C SER A 209 -2.82 -17.02 14.54
N CYS A 210 -1.58 -17.47 14.66
CA CYS A 210 -1.13 -18.37 15.70
C CYS A 210 0.33 -18.07 16.05
N SER A 211 0.71 -18.38 17.28
CA SER A 211 2.07 -18.21 17.79
C SER A 211 2.43 -19.34 18.75
N VAL A 212 3.71 -19.60 18.92
CA VAL A 212 4.20 -20.55 19.92
C VAL A 212 5.49 -20.04 20.55
N SER A 213 5.64 -20.26 21.85
CA SER A 213 6.87 -19.98 22.61
C SER A 213 7.25 -21.22 23.41
N ILE A 214 8.54 -21.43 23.68
CA ILE A 214 8.98 -22.52 24.56
C ILE A 214 9.35 -21.93 25.92
N LEU A 215 8.69 -22.43 26.97
CA LEU A 215 8.95 -22.08 28.36
C LEU A 215 9.89 -23.12 28.99
N PRO A 216 11.13 -22.77 29.33
CA PRO A 216 12.02 -23.66 30.07
C PRO A 216 11.72 -23.62 31.57
N GLU A 217 11.74 -24.78 32.21
CA GLU A 217 11.59 -24.92 33.66
C GLU A 217 12.81 -25.63 34.25
N TYR A 218 13.34 -25.05 35.33
CA TYR A 218 14.57 -25.49 35.96
C TYR A 218 14.29 -26.00 37.38
N GLU A 219 14.98 -27.07 37.76
CA GLU A 219 15.12 -27.52 39.15
C GLU A 219 16.58 -27.30 39.56
N ASP A 220 16.80 -26.43 40.55
CA ASP A 220 18.10 -25.87 40.93
C ASP A 220 18.84 -25.22 39.75
N THR A 221 19.72 -25.99 39.10
CA THR A 221 20.55 -25.58 37.95
C THR A 221 20.31 -26.45 36.73
N MET A 222 19.45 -27.47 36.82
CA MET A 222 19.18 -28.41 35.73
C MET A 222 17.89 -28.02 35.02
N LEU A 223 17.94 -27.98 33.68
CA LEU A 223 16.72 -27.89 32.88
C LEU A 223 15.94 -29.19 33.06
N LEU A 224 14.74 -29.07 33.63
CA LEU A 224 13.87 -30.21 33.93
C LEU A 224 12.88 -30.43 32.78
N ARG A 225 12.33 -29.35 32.23
CA ARG A 225 11.20 -29.40 31.31
C ARG A 225 11.22 -28.27 30.28
N LEU A 226 10.74 -28.58 29.07
CA LEU A 226 10.32 -27.59 28.07
C LEU A 226 8.82 -27.71 27.82
N THR A 227 8.11 -26.57 27.86
CA THR A 227 6.66 -26.49 27.62
C THR A 227 6.37 -25.56 26.45
N ALA A 228 5.65 -26.03 25.44
CA ALA A 228 5.17 -25.18 24.36
C ALA A 228 3.93 -24.39 24.80
N LYS A 229 4.01 -23.07 24.80
CA LYS A 229 2.88 -22.18 25.00
C LYS A 229 2.39 -21.72 23.63
N ALA A 230 1.32 -22.32 23.15
CA ALA A 230 0.72 -22.02 21.86
C ALA A 230 -0.49 -21.08 22.01
N PHE A 231 -0.69 -20.22 21.02
CA PHE A 231 -1.90 -19.47 20.76
C PHE A 231 -2.33 -19.77 19.32
N GLY A 232 -3.63 -20.00 19.10
CA GLY A 232 -4.16 -20.36 17.78
C GLY A 232 -5.66 -20.61 17.84
N ASN A 233 -6.24 -20.99 16.72
CA ASN A 233 -7.67 -21.19 16.55
C ASN A 233 -8.03 -22.68 16.64
N GLY A 234 -8.92 -23.02 17.58
CA GLY A 234 -9.39 -24.39 17.74
C GLY A 234 -8.36 -25.32 18.38
N GLN A 235 -8.30 -26.57 17.92
CA GLN A 235 -7.33 -27.56 18.37
C GLN A 235 -5.95 -27.26 17.77
N VAL A 236 -4.92 -27.33 18.61
CA VAL A 236 -3.52 -27.17 18.19
C VAL A 236 -2.82 -28.53 18.20
N ILE A 237 -2.17 -28.87 17.10
CA ILE A 237 -1.30 -30.02 16.94
C ILE A 237 0.14 -29.55 17.14
N TYR A 238 0.92 -30.33 17.88
CA TYR A 238 2.33 -30.05 18.18
C TYR A 238 3.19 -31.08 17.45
N ASP A 239 4.32 -30.64 16.90
CA ASP A 239 5.35 -31.50 16.33
C ASP A 239 6.70 -31.09 16.89
N TRP A 240 7.23 -31.89 17.82
CA TRP A 240 8.57 -31.72 18.38
C TRP A 240 9.65 -32.46 17.57
N GLY A 241 9.26 -33.07 16.45
CA GLY A 241 10.05 -34.03 15.70
C GLY A 241 9.96 -35.46 16.26
N ALA A 242 10.47 -36.43 15.49
CA ALA A 242 10.52 -37.86 15.86
C ALA A 242 9.16 -38.51 16.22
N GLY A 243 8.04 -37.92 15.77
CA GLY A 243 6.69 -38.42 16.04
C GLY A 243 6.15 -38.05 17.43
N LEU A 244 6.79 -37.13 18.13
CA LEU A 244 6.32 -36.61 19.41
C LEU A 244 5.28 -35.50 19.17
N THR A 245 4.02 -35.79 19.49
CA THR A 245 2.87 -34.88 19.26
C THR A 245 2.20 -34.39 20.53
N ASP A 246 2.77 -34.68 21.69
CA ASP A 246 2.17 -34.37 22.97
C ASP A 246 2.15 -32.84 23.23
N LEU A 247 1.02 -32.36 23.77
CA LEU A 247 0.73 -30.95 24.09
C LEU A 247 1.80 -30.33 24.99
N GLU A 248 2.40 -31.17 25.81
CA GLU A 248 3.27 -30.78 26.89
C GLU A 248 4.38 -31.81 26.87
N PHE A 249 5.63 -31.34 26.97
CA PHE A 249 6.71 -32.08 27.60
C PHE A 249 7.64 -32.90 26.71
N ILE A 250 8.87 -32.40 26.60
CA ILE A 250 10.04 -33.27 26.54
C ILE A 250 10.63 -33.29 27.94
N ASP A 251 10.89 -34.48 28.44
CA ASP A 251 11.53 -34.72 29.72
C ASP A 251 13.03 -34.98 29.54
N GLY A 252 13.84 -34.56 30.51
CA GLY A 252 15.30 -34.65 30.43
C GLY A 252 15.86 -36.09 30.38
N PRO A 253 17.16 -36.26 30.04
CA PRO A 253 18.21 -35.25 30.14
C PRO A 253 18.43 -34.40 28.87
N PHE A 254 18.43 -33.08 29.01
CA PHE A 254 18.79 -32.15 27.94
C PHE A 254 20.31 -32.01 27.79
N GLN A 255 20.79 -31.89 26.56
CA GLN A 255 22.19 -31.69 26.24
C GLN A 255 22.47 -30.21 25.98
N PRO A 256 23.56 -29.65 26.53
CA PRO A 256 24.03 -28.32 26.16
C PRO A 256 24.24 -28.21 24.64
N PHE A 257 23.95 -27.04 24.09
CA PHE A 257 24.02 -26.69 22.67
C PHE A 257 23.09 -27.47 21.74
N GLN A 258 22.22 -28.33 22.27
CA GLN A 258 21.20 -29.02 21.48
C GLN A 258 20.00 -28.09 21.26
N ARG A 259 19.51 -28.03 20.01
CA ARG A 259 18.27 -27.31 19.66
C ARG A 259 17.06 -28.20 19.89
N TYR A 260 16.13 -27.72 20.70
CA TYR A 260 14.82 -28.31 20.92
C TYR A 260 13.79 -27.42 20.24
N GLY A 261 13.13 -27.92 19.20
CA GLY A 261 12.17 -27.15 18.41
C GLY A 261 10.78 -27.76 18.47
N VAL A 262 9.77 -26.90 18.35
CA VAL A 262 8.37 -27.29 18.18
C VAL A 262 7.78 -26.51 17.01
N THR A 263 7.01 -27.20 16.18
CA THR A 263 6.11 -26.59 15.20
C THR A 263 4.69 -26.86 15.67
N ILE A 264 3.84 -25.84 15.63
CA ILE A 264 2.41 -26.01 15.86
C ILE A 264 1.63 -25.89 14.57
N THR A 265 0.47 -26.55 14.49
CA THR A 265 -0.52 -26.34 13.45
C THR A 265 -1.90 -26.32 14.08
N ASP A 266 -2.70 -25.29 13.81
CA ASP A 266 -4.07 -25.19 14.34
C ASP A 266 -5.13 -25.65 13.31
N ASP A 267 -6.42 -25.63 13.68
CA ASP A 267 -7.53 -26.08 12.82
C ASP A 267 -7.71 -25.21 11.56
N THR A 268 -7.10 -24.02 11.52
CA THR A 268 -7.10 -23.11 10.36
C THR A 268 -5.88 -23.28 9.47
N GLU A 269 -5.09 -24.32 9.71
CA GLU A 269 -3.80 -24.58 9.05
C GLU A 269 -2.75 -23.48 9.34
N CYS A 270 -2.95 -22.65 10.36
CA CYS A 270 -1.93 -21.70 10.78
C CYS A 270 -0.76 -22.45 11.43
N GLN A 271 0.46 -22.08 11.03
CA GLN A 271 1.69 -22.65 11.58
C GLN A 271 2.51 -21.61 12.34
N ALA A 272 3.20 -22.03 13.39
CA ALA A 272 4.22 -21.25 14.07
C ALA A 272 5.32 -22.17 14.59
N GLU A 273 6.53 -21.64 14.76
CA GLU A 273 7.69 -22.41 15.20
C GLU A 273 8.35 -21.73 16.39
N ALA A 274 8.84 -22.52 17.34
CA ALA A 274 9.71 -22.05 18.41
C ALA A 274 10.86 -23.01 18.61
N ALA A 275 11.97 -22.50 19.14
CA ALA A 275 13.08 -23.34 19.56
C ALA A 275 13.82 -22.78 20.76
N PHE A 276 14.48 -23.68 21.49
CA PHE A 276 15.27 -23.39 22.67
C PHE A 276 16.61 -24.11 22.59
N ILE A 277 17.70 -23.43 22.95
CA ILE A 277 19.05 -23.98 23.04
C ILE A 277 19.63 -23.63 24.42
N PRO A 278 19.85 -24.61 25.32
CA PRO A 278 20.61 -24.37 26.55
C PRO A 278 22.09 -24.25 26.18
N LEU A 279 22.80 -23.17 26.55
CA LEU A 279 24.21 -23.00 26.17
C LEU A 279 25.16 -23.53 27.24
N VAL A 280 25.07 -23.07 28.49
CA VAL A 280 25.95 -23.50 29.60
C VAL A 280 25.19 -23.43 30.93
N TYR A 281 25.45 -24.40 31.82
CA TYR A 281 25.01 -24.37 33.22
C TYR A 281 26.20 -24.01 34.11
N SER A 282 26.17 -22.88 34.80
CA SER A 282 27.11 -22.61 35.89
C SER A 282 26.55 -23.16 37.20
N SER A 283 27.43 -23.71 38.06
CA SER A 283 27.02 -24.62 39.12
C SER A 283 26.32 -23.99 40.34
N ASN A 284 25.91 -22.71 40.33
CA ASN A 284 25.42 -22.04 41.55
C ASN A 284 24.33 -20.95 41.35
N ILE A 285 23.79 -20.78 40.15
CA ILE A 285 22.74 -19.78 39.89
C ILE A 285 21.62 -20.47 39.12
N THR A 286 20.36 -20.21 39.49
CA THR A 286 19.21 -20.67 38.71
C THR A 286 19.20 -19.89 37.39
N PRO A 287 19.28 -20.55 36.23
CA PRO A 287 19.32 -19.89 34.94
C PRO A 287 18.13 -18.94 34.78
N ALA A 288 18.39 -17.73 34.29
CA ALA A 288 17.29 -16.91 33.82
C ALA A 288 16.71 -17.53 32.55
N ALA A 289 15.38 -17.70 32.52
CA ALA A 289 14.71 -18.16 31.31
C ALA A 289 14.77 -17.06 30.25
N CYS A 290 15.36 -17.35 29.09
CA CYS A 290 15.11 -16.56 27.87
C CYS A 290 13.99 -17.23 27.07
N VAL A 291 12.96 -16.45 26.77
CA VAL A 291 11.78 -16.85 26.02
C VAL A 291 11.54 -15.77 24.97
N ALA A 292 11.73 -16.13 23.70
CA ALA A 292 11.32 -15.31 22.57
C ALA A 292 9.81 -15.43 22.42
N ASP A 293 9.13 -14.30 22.58
CA ASP A 293 7.69 -14.14 22.44
C ASP A 293 7.43 -12.72 21.94
N PHE A 294 7.00 -12.59 20.69
CA PHE A 294 6.71 -11.31 20.06
C PHE A 294 5.25 -11.18 19.65
N SER A 295 4.77 -9.95 19.62
CA SER A 295 3.51 -9.57 19.00
C SER A 295 3.77 -8.70 17.78
N TYR A 296 2.79 -8.61 16.90
CA TYR A 296 2.82 -7.68 15.78
C TYR A 296 1.44 -7.05 15.54
N GLU A 297 1.44 -5.84 15.00
CA GLU A 297 0.28 -5.15 14.46
C GLU A 297 0.56 -4.81 13.00
N ILE A 298 -0.40 -5.01 12.10
CA ILE A 298 -0.24 -4.77 10.65
C ILE A 298 -1.50 -4.10 10.11
N SER A 299 -1.36 -3.17 9.15
CA SER A 299 -2.47 -2.60 8.40
C SER A 299 -2.27 -2.81 6.89
N ALA A 300 -3.33 -2.59 6.11
CA ALA A 300 -3.26 -2.54 4.66
C ALA A 300 -3.51 -1.11 4.21
N GLU A 301 -2.58 -0.53 3.47
CA GLU A 301 -2.65 0.84 2.98
C GLU A 301 -2.55 0.83 1.45
N ILE A 302 -3.35 1.68 0.79
CA ILE A 302 -3.32 1.81 -0.67
C ILE A 302 -2.05 2.58 -1.05
N LYS A 303 -1.19 1.94 -1.85
CA LYS A 303 0.02 2.55 -2.40
C LYS A 303 -0.30 3.33 -3.67
N SER A 304 -1.08 2.74 -4.56
CA SER A 304 -1.49 3.34 -5.83
C SER A 304 -2.74 2.63 -6.39
N ILE A 305 -3.47 3.33 -7.25
CA ILE A 305 -4.56 2.76 -8.06
C ILE A 305 -4.21 3.04 -9.51
N GLU A 306 -3.92 2.00 -10.26
CA GLU A 306 -3.79 2.08 -11.71
C GLU A 306 -5.11 1.64 -12.35
N ILE A 307 -5.57 2.42 -13.33
CA ILE A 307 -6.82 2.15 -14.05
C ILE A 307 -6.42 1.68 -15.45
N ASP A 308 -6.49 0.37 -15.68
CA ASP A 308 -6.32 -0.19 -17.00
C ASP A 308 -7.70 -0.45 -17.65
N THR A 309 -7.83 -0.03 -18.90
CA THR A 309 -9.04 -0.20 -19.70
C THR A 309 -8.72 -1.19 -20.81
N ILE A 310 -9.21 -2.43 -20.68
CA ILE A 310 -9.04 -3.45 -21.71
C ILE A 310 -10.21 -3.37 -22.69
N PHE A 311 -9.93 -2.89 -23.91
CA PHE A 311 -10.91 -2.81 -24.99
C PHE A 311 -10.78 -4.01 -25.94
N THR A 312 -11.87 -4.78 -26.11
CA THR A 312 -11.88 -5.91 -27.06
C THR A 312 -12.25 -5.51 -28.49
N SER A 313 -12.91 -4.36 -28.67
CA SER A 313 -13.15 -3.69 -29.97
C SER A 313 -13.82 -2.32 -29.76
N ALA A 314 -13.15 -1.38 -29.09
CA ALA A 314 -13.70 -0.05 -28.86
C ALA A 314 -13.75 0.81 -30.14
N PRO A 315 -14.79 1.65 -30.35
CA PRO A 315 -14.69 2.76 -31.27
C PRO A 315 -13.51 3.64 -30.84
N VAL A 316 -12.81 4.23 -31.81
CA VAL A 316 -11.78 5.21 -31.53
C VAL A 316 -12.46 6.42 -30.88
N LEU A 317 -12.19 6.64 -29.59
CA LEU A 317 -12.75 7.71 -28.79
C LEU A 317 -11.91 8.96 -29.00
N LEU A 318 -12.16 9.68 -30.09
CA LEU A 318 -11.48 10.94 -30.38
C LEU A 318 -12.37 12.11 -29.96
N SER A 319 -11.76 13.16 -29.40
CA SER A 319 -12.44 14.40 -29.02
C SER A 319 -13.68 14.17 -28.14
N SER A 320 -13.60 13.18 -27.25
CA SER A 320 -14.68 12.85 -26.31
C SER A 320 -14.29 13.14 -24.87
N VAL A 321 -15.29 13.23 -24.00
CA VAL A 321 -15.11 13.54 -22.57
C VAL A 321 -15.73 12.46 -21.68
N ILE A 322 -15.12 12.27 -20.51
CA ILE A 322 -15.67 11.51 -19.39
C ILE A 322 -15.63 12.40 -18.15
N ILE A 323 -16.76 12.46 -17.44
CA ILE A 323 -16.85 13.04 -16.11
C ILE A 323 -17.02 11.91 -15.11
N ILE A 324 -16.22 11.95 -14.05
CA ILE A 324 -16.26 10.99 -12.94
C ILE A 324 -16.45 11.77 -11.64
N TYR A 325 -17.43 11.36 -10.85
CA TYR A 325 -17.66 11.89 -9.51
C TYR A 325 -17.68 10.74 -8.52
N THR A 326 -16.84 10.81 -7.50
CA THR A 326 -16.91 9.91 -6.36
C THR A 326 -17.52 10.70 -5.19
N ASP A 327 -18.59 10.18 -4.60
CA ASP A 327 -19.26 10.83 -3.49
C ASP A 327 -18.53 10.61 -2.15
N LYS A 328 -19.07 11.20 -1.08
CA LYS A 328 -18.54 11.09 0.29
C LYS A 328 -18.53 9.67 0.84
N ASP A 329 -19.41 8.82 0.33
CA ASP A 329 -19.53 7.42 0.75
C ASP A 329 -18.60 6.51 -0.07
N GLY A 330 -17.95 7.03 -1.11
CA GLY A 330 -17.03 6.32 -2.00
C GLY A 330 -17.71 5.71 -3.22
N ASN A 331 -18.98 6.03 -3.48
CA ASN A 331 -19.68 5.54 -4.67
C ASN A 331 -19.20 6.32 -5.90
N ILE A 332 -18.84 5.59 -6.94
CA ILE A 332 -18.31 6.16 -8.19
C ILE A 332 -19.43 6.27 -9.23
N PHE A 333 -19.69 7.50 -9.69
CA PHE A 333 -20.62 7.82 -10.77
C PHE A 333 -19.85 8.31 -12.00
N ARG A 334 -20.23 7.83 -13.19
CA ARG A 334 -19.53 8.18 -14.45
C ARG A 334 -20.47 8.53 -15.59
N SER A 335 -20.08 9.46 -16.45
CA SER A 335 -20.87 9.89 -17.62
C SER A 335 -20.84 8.89 -18.78
N ASP A 336 -19.90 7.97 -18.80
CA ASP A 336 -19.66 7.03 -19.91
C ASP A 336 -20.33 5.67 -19.73
N ARG A 337 -21.00 5.46 -18.59
CA ARG A 337 -21.69 4.21 -18.27
C ARG A 337 -23.03 4.06 -18.96
N ASN A 338 -23.63 5.11 -19.50
CA ASN A 338 -24.88 5.04 -20.24
C ASN A 338 -24.95 6.17 -21.29
N THR A 339 -25.86 6.03 -22.23
CA THR A 339 -26.10 7.05 -23.25
C THR A 339 -26.63 8.32 -22.59
N GLN A 340 -25.93 9.43 -22.83
CA GLN A 340 -26.34 10.75 -22.35
C GLN A 340 -27.66 11.20 -22.97
N ASN A 341 -28.40 12.03 -22.24
CA ASN A 341 -29.58 12.66 -22.79
C ASN A 341 -29.20 13.68 -23.90
N SER A 342 -30.13 13.96 -24.81
CA SER A 342 -29.87 14.88 -25.94
C SER A 342 -29.58 16.32 -25.52
N ASN A 343 -29.84 16.67 -24.26
CA ASN A 343 -29.61 18.00 -23.71
C ASN A 343 -28.23 18.13 -23.05
N SER A 344 -27.51 17.02 -22.90
CA SER A 344 -26.20 16.98 -22.25
C SER A 344 -25.19 17.82 -23.03
N VAL A 345 -24.42 18.61 -22.31
CA VAL A 345 -23.45 19.54 -22.89
C VAL A 345 -22.13 19.38 -22.16
N PHE A 346 -21.04 19.31 -22.92
CA PHE A 346 -19.72 19.65 -22.43
C PHE A 346 -19.11 20.65 -23.41
N GLN A 347 -18.61 21.78 -22.90
CA GLN A 347 -18.02 22.81 -23.74
C GLN A 347 -16.82 23.46 -23.05
N ILE A 348 -15.72 23.55 -23.81
CA ILE A 348 -14.58 24.38 -23.45
C ILE A 348 -14.85 25.79 -23.96
N THR A 349 -14.87 26.75 -23.05
CA THR A 349 -15.14 28.18 -23.34
C THR A 349 -13.87 29.03 -23.28
N GLY A 350 -12.85 28.58 -22.55
CA GLY A 350 -11.55 29.22 -22.42
C GLY A 350 -10.41 28.19 -22.38
N VAL A 351 -9.28 28.55 -22.97
CA VAL A 351 -8.04 27.74 -22.98
C VAL A 351 -6.88 28.71 -22.92
N GLN A 352 -5.95 28.47 -22.02
CA GLN A 352 -4.71 29.22 -21.92
C GLN A 352 -3.60 28.33 -21.35
N ASP A 353 -2.36 28.67 -21.68
CA ASP A 353 -1.21 28.07 -21.01
C ASP A 353 -1.24 28.38 -19.51
N PHE A 354 -0.72 27.44 -18.72
CA PHE A 354 -0.55 27.58 -17.29
C PHE A 354 0.80 27.01 -16.84
N ASP A 355 1.15 27.25 -15.58
CA ASP A 355 2.42 26.81 -15.02
C ASP A 355 2.53 25.28 -15.03
N LYS A 356 3.78 24.78 -15.06
CA LYS A 356 4.04 23.34 -15.00
C LYS A 356 3.51 22.75 -13.68
N ASN A 357 3.02 21.52 -13.72
CA ASN A 357 2.58 20.81 -12.52
C ASN A 357 3.78 20.34 -11.66
N GLU A 358 3.51 19.69 -10.53
CA GLU A 358 4.49 19.15 -9.58
C GLU A 358 5.45 18.12 -10.22
N ASN A 359 5.04 17.49 -11.32
CA ASN A 359 5.85 16.56 -12.10
C ASN A 359 6.67 17.26 -13.21
N GLY A 360 6.62 18.60 -13.30
CA GLY A 360 7.30 19.38 -14.32
C GLY A 360 6.68 19.28 -15.72
N GLN A 361 5.46 18.73 -15.82
CA GLN A 361 4.72 18.59 -17.07
C GLN A 361 4.04 19.91 -17.43
N PRO A 362 3.97 20.28 -18.72
CA PRO A 362 3.24 21.47 -19.13
C PRO A 362 1.73 21.27 -18.91
N THR A 363 1.03 22.36 -18.59
CA THR A 363 -0.42 22.33 -18.33
C THR A 363 -1.17 23.39 -19.10
N LYS A 364 -2.47 23.15 -19.31
CA LYS A 364 -3.44 24.14 -19.77
C LYS A 364 -4.43 24.42 -18.64
N LYS A 365 -4.88 25.67 -18.55
CA LYS A 365 -6.05 26.07 -17.77
C LYS A 365 -7.23 26.24 -18.72
N LEU A 366 -8.34 25.57 -18.39
CA LEU A 366 -9.56 25.52 -19.16
C LEU A 366 -10.70 26.22 -18.41
N ASP A 367 -11.57 26.91 -19.13
CA ASP A 367 -12.86 27.36 -18.60
C ASP A 367 -13.96 26.48 -19.21
N LEU A 368 -14.73 25.78 -18.38
CA LEU A 368 -15.65 24.72 -18.78
C LEU A 368 -17.07 25.06 -18.38
N ILE A 369 -18.03 24.67 -19.23
CA ILE A 369 -19.44 24.56 -18.89
C ILE A 369 -19.95 23.17 -19.25
N PHE A 370 -20.76 22.56 -18.39
CA PHE A 370 -21.27 21.23 -18.64
C PHE A 370 -22.58 20.91 -17.90
N ASN A 371 -23.32 19.94 -18.43
CA ASN A 371 -24.41 19.24 -17.77
C ASN A 371 -24.50 17.82 -18.35
N CYS A 372 -24.80 16.85 -17.49
CA CYS A 372 -24.81 15.45 -17.88
C CYS A 372 -25.48 14.57 -16.82
N GLU A 373 -25.72 13.33 -17.20
CA GLU A 373 -26.11 12.26 -16.29
C GLU A 373 -24.87 11.42 -15.94
N LEU A 374 -24.76 11.00 -14.68
CA LEU A 374 -23.70 10.10 -14.21
C LEU A 374 -24.35 8.85 -13.59
N TRP A 375 -23.77 7.68 -13.84
CA TRP A 375 -24.31 6.40 -13.34
C TRP A 375 -23.30 5.63 -12.49
N ASP A 376 -23.78 4.94 -11.47
CA ASP A 376 -23.01 3.95 -10.74
C ASP A 376 -23.01 2.57 -11.45
N GLU A 377 -22.37 1.56 -10.86
CA GLU A 377 -22.33 0.19 -11.42
C GLU A 377 -23.67 -0.53 -11.36
N ASN A 378 -24.56 -0.09 -10.47
CA ASN A 378 -25.89 -0.66 -10.29
C ASN A 378 -26.93 0.01 -11.21
N GLY A 379 -26.52 1.01 -12.00
CA GLY A 379 -27.38 1.80 -12.86
C GLY A 379 -28.14 2.92 -12.14
N ASN A 380 -27.83 3.20 -10.87
CA ASN A 380 -28.34 4.38 -10.18
C ASN A 380 -27.79 5.64 -10.84
N LYS A 381 -28.62 6.68 -10.94
CA LYS A 381 -28.31 7.88 -11.71
C LYS A 381 -28.32 9.12 -10.83
N ILE A 382 -27.35 9.99 -11.05
CA ILE A 382 -27.37 11.39 -10.63
C ILE A 382 -27.32 12.30 -11.86
N THR A 383 -27.94 13.47 -11.79
CA THR A 383 -27.95 14.44 -12.88
C THR A 383 -27.24 15.70 -12.42
N ILE A 384 -26.23 16.13 -13.18
CA ILE A 384 -25.64 17.46 -13.08
C ILE A 384 -26.47 18.38 -13.97
N SER A 385 -27.22 19.30 -13.36
CA SER A 385 -28.05 20.26 -14.09
C SER A 385 -27.24 21.44 -14.60
N GLU A 386 -26.28 21.91 -13.80
CA GLU A 386 -25.41 23.05 -14.11
C GLU A 386 -24.02 22.80 -13.54
N GLY A 387 -23.02 22.71 -14.41
CA GLY A 387 -21.60 22.59 -14.05
C GLY A 387 -20.79 23.71 -14.71
N THR A 388 -19.93 24.36 -13.92
CA THR A 388 -18.93 25.30 -14.40
C THR A 388 -17.61 25.03 -13.71
N ALA A 389 -16.50 25.16 -14.44
CA ALA A 389 -15.18 24.93 -13.84
C ALA A 389 -14.09 25.79 -14.48
N THR A 390 -13.11 26.17 -13.67
CA THR A 390 -11.79 26.60 -14.11
C THR A 390 -10.85 25.43 -13.80
N TRP A 391 -10.39 24.70 -14.81
CA TRP A 391 -9.86 23.35 -14.68
C TRP A 391 -8.43 23.25 -15.22
N GLY A 392 -7.56 22.53 -14.51
CA GLY A 392 -6.19 22.23 -14.96
C GLY A 392 -6.10 20.88 -15.67
N ILE A 393 -5.28 20.78 -16.71
CA ILE A 393 -4.99 19.52 -17.40
C ILE A 393 -3.53 19.52 -17.84
N ALA A 394 -2.82 18.39 -17.67
CA ALA A 394 -1.45 18.20 -18.15
C ALA A 394 -1.44 17.52 -19.53
N TYR A 395 -0.34 17.67 -20.27
CA TYR A 395 -0.15 17.08 -21.59
C TYR A 395 1.33 16.75 -21.86
N PRO A 396 1.64 15.81 -22.78
CA PRO A 396 3.02 15.52 -23.14
C PRO A 396 3.66 16.68 -23.92
N GLU A 397 4.94 16.96 -23.68
CA GLU A 397 5.70 17.86 -24.56
C GLU A 397 5.79 17.26 -25.97
N GLY A 398 5.37 18.03 -26.98
CA GLY A 398 5.33 17.63 -28.39
C GLY A 398 6.66 17.68 -29.12
#